data_AF-A0A836FX72-F1
#
_entry.id   AF-A0A836FX72-F1
#
_cell.length_a   1.000
_cell.length_b   1.000
_cell.length_c   1.000
_cell.angle_alpha   90.00
_cell.angle_beta   90.00
_cell.angle_gamma   90.00
#
_symmetry.space_group_name_H-M   'P 1'
#
loop_
_entity.id
_entity.type
_entity.pdbx_description
1 polymer ?
#
loop_
_entity_poly.entity_id
_entity_poly.type
_entity_poly.pdbx_seq_one_letter_code
_entity_poly.pdbx_strand_id
1 'polypeptide(L)'
;LHYINYTIITMVSILILEIYVLVGVAFLTLLERKILGYIQERKGPNKVGVGGIFQPFRDAIKLFRKEVFIVYKSRHYIYYIWAVRSISQTLSYEVRLIMIFLVLIILRERYSFLDFLKWQLYLWYLFMVIPLFLVFVLRIIAELNRTPMDFVEGESELVSGFNVEYFRGGFALIFIAEYGIIIFFRYLVVVFFIIIIRGILPRIRYDELIYLC
;
A
#
# COMPACT_ATOMS: atom_id res chain seq x y z
N LEU A 1 -39.32 -2.08 7.56
CA LEU A 1 -38.93 -2.79 6.32
C LEU A 1 -37.89 -2.02 5.51
N HIS A 2 -38.13 -0.77 5.09
CA HIS A 2 -37.15 0.00 4.29
C HIS A 2 -35.78 0.21 4.98
N TYR A 3 -35.77 0.57 6.28
CA TYR A 3 -34.53 0.73 7.05
C TYR A 3 -33.76 -0.61 7.21
N ILE A 4 -34.49 -1.70 7.47
CA ILE A 4 -33.91 -3.05 7.60
C ILE A 4 -33.29 -3.49 6.26
N ASN A 5 -33.98 -3.28 5.14
CA ASN A 5 -33.45 -3.58 3.82
C ASN A 5 -32.21 -2.72 3.51
N TYR A 6 -32.21 -1.43 3.87
CA TYR A 6 -31.03 -0.58 3.72
C TYR A 6 -29.84 -1.09 4.54
N THR A 7 -30.05 -1.48 5.80
CA THR A 7 -28.98 -2.06 6.63
C THR A 7 -28.45 -3.37 6.07
N ILE A 8 -29.31 -4.22 5.51
CA ILE A 8 -28.89 -5.49 4.88
C ILE A 8 -28.07 -5.19 3.62
N ILE A 9 -28.54 -4.28 2.76
CA ILE A 9 -27.82 -3.87 1.55
C ILE A 9 -26.45 -3.29 1.90
N THR A 10 -26.35 -2.44 2.94
CA THR A 10 -25.06 -1.91 3.39
C THR A 10 -24.13 -3.01 3.89
N MET A 11 -24.62 -3.97 4.67
CA MET A 11 -23.80 -5.08 5.16
C MET A 11 -23.30 -5.96 4.00
N VAL A 12 -24.16 -6.25 3.02
CA VAL A 12 -23.78 -7.00 1.82
C VAL A 12 -22.73 -6.23 1.01
N SER A 13 -22.88 -4.91 0.86
CA SER A 13 -21.91 -4.08 0.13
C SER A 13 -20.52 -4.07 0.80
N ILE A 14 -20.47 -4.08 2.13
CA ILE A 14 -19.22 -4.15 2.90
C ILE A 14 -18.55 -5.51 2.69
N LEU A 15 -19.29 -6.62 2.78
CA LEU A 15 -18.73 -7.96 2.56
C LEU A 15 -18.17 -8.13 1.13
N ILE A 16 -18.88 -7.60 0.13
CA ILE A 16 -18.42 -7.62 -1.25
C ILE A 16 -17.11 -6.81 -1.38
N LEU A 17 -17.00 -5.65 -0.74
CA LEU A 17 -15.78 -4.84 -0.74
C LEU A 17 -14.59 -5.60 -0.15
N GLU A 18 -14.77 -6.28 0.98
CA GLU A 18 -13.71 -7.07 1.63
C GLU A 18 -13.17 -8.16 0.71
N ILE A 19 -14.05 -8.88 0.00
CA ILE A 19 -13.65 -9.93 -0.96
C ILE A 19 -12.80 -9.32 -2.09
N TYR A 20 -13.19 -8.18 -2.64
CA TYR A 20 -12.42 -7.52 -3.70
C TYR A 20 -11.04 -7.07 -3.22
N VAL A 21 -10.93 -6.56 -1.99
CA VAL A 21 -9.63 -6.16 -1.43
C VAL A 21 -8.72 -7.37 -1.27
N LEU A 22 -9.21 -8.50 -0.74
CA LEU A 22 -8.42 -9.72 -0.57
C LEU A 22 -7.95 -10.29 -1.92
N VAL A 23 -8.82 -10.29 -2.93
CA VAL A 23 -8.44 -10.68 -4.30
C VAL A 23 -7.38 -9.73 -4.87
N GLY A 24 -7.54 -8.42 -4.63
CA GLY A 24 -6.56 -7.40 -5.02
C GLY A 24 -5.18 -7.65 -4.42
N VAL A 25 -5.11 -7.95 -3.11
CA VAL A 25 -3.87 -8.29 -2.41
C VAL A 25 -3.20 -9.52 -3.04
N ALA A 26 -3.97 -10.59 -3.27
CA ALA A 26 -3.45 -11.83 -3.84
C ALA A 26 -2.82 -11.60 -5.23
N PHE A 27 -3.46 -10.83 -6.10
CA PHE A 27 -2.92 -10.53 -7.43
C PHE A 27 -1.80 -9.49 -7.42
N LEU A 28 -1.81 -8.54 -6.48
CA LEU A 28 -0.72 -7.59 -6.32
C LEU A 28 0.60 -8.30 -6.01
N THR A 29 0.58 -9.32 -5.14
CA THR A 29 1.77 -10.12 -4.82
C THR A 29 2.33 -10.88 -6.05
N LEU A 30 1.46 -11.36 -6.94
CA LEU A 30 1.87 -12.02 -8.18
C LEU A 30 2.48 -11.00 -9.16
N LEU A 31 1.83 -9.86 -9.30
CA LEU A 31 2.26 -8.78 -10.18
C LEU A 31 3.64 -8.27 -9.76
N GLU A 32 3.86 -8.03 -8.48
CA GLU A 32 5.16 -7.59 -7.96
C GLU A 32 6.27 -8.60 -8.31
N ARG A 33 6.04 -9.90 -8.09
CA ARG A 33 7.00 -10.96 -8.46
C ARG A 33 7.26 -11.04 -9.97
N LYS A 34 6.28 -10.72 -10.81
CA LYS A 34 6.47 -10.67 -12.27
C LYS A 34 7.26 -9.44 -12.69
N ILE A 35 6.91 -8.26 -12.18
CA ILE A 35 7.62 -7.02 -12.49
C ILE A 35 9.08 -7.11 -12.06
N LEU A 36 9.35 -7.59 -10.84
CA LEU A 36 10.72 -7.80 -10.36
C LEU A 36 11.48 -8.81 -11.21
N GLY A 37 10.80 -9.87 -11.67
CA GLY A 37 11.38 -10.80 -12.64
C GLY A 37 11.79 -10.08 -13.93
N TYR A 38 10.88 -9.31 -14.53
CA TYR A 38 11.15 -8.58 -15.77
C TYR A 38 12.28 -7.56 -15.62
N ILE A 39 12.35 -6.84 -14.50
CA ILE A 39 13.44 -5.90 -14.19
C ILE A 39 14.78 -6.62 -14.07
N GLN A 40 14.78 -7.83 -13.50
CA GLN A 40 15.97 -8.67 -13.32
C GLN A 40 16.23 -9.58 -14.55
N GLU A 41 15.58 -9.31 -15.69
CA GLU A 41 15.68 -10.10 -16.93
C GLU A 41 15.43 -11.62 -16.75
N ARG A 42 14.62 -11.99 -15.76
CA ARG A 42 14.19 -13.38 -15.52
C ARG A 42 12.67 -13.51 -15.57
N LYS A 43 12.18 -14.68 -16.00
CA LYS A 43 10.73 -14.91 -15.98
C LYS A 43 10.24 -15.08 -14.53
N GLY A 44 9.26 -14.26 -14.14
CA GLY A 44 8.52 -14.43 -12.89
C GLY A 44 7.68 -15.73 -12.87
N PRO A 45 6.84 -15.93 -11.84
CA PRO A 45 6.03 -17.14 -11.71
C PRO A 45 5.08 -17.32 -12.90
N ASN A 46 5.38 -18.29 -13.77
CA ASN A 46 4.59 -18.59 -14.99
C ASN A 46 4.13 -20.05 -15.11
N LYS A 47 4.53 -20.94 -14.18
CA LYS A 47 4.27 -22.39 -14.30
C LYS A 47 2.90 -22.83 -13.80
N VAL A 48 2.27 -22.08 -12.89
CA VAL A 48 1.01 -22.50 -12.23
C VAL A 48 -0.18 -21.94 -13.00
N GLY A 49 -0.73 -22.76 -13.90
CA GLY A 49 -1.80 -22.38 -14.82
C GLY A 49 -1.33 -21.45 -15.95
N VAL A 50 -2.28 -20.86 -16.67
CA VAL A 50 -1.98 -19.96 -17.80
C VAL A 50 -1.29 -18.70 -17.27
N GLY A 51 0.00 -18.55 -17.59
CA GLY A 51 0.80 -17.40 -17.18
C GLY A 51 0.90 -17.22 -15.65
N GLY A 52 0.75 -18.26 -14.84
CA GLY A 52 0.92 -18.15 -13.39
C GLY A 52 -0.26 -17.53 -12.62
N ILE A 53 -1.43 -17.34 -13.23
CA ILE A 53 -2.59 -16.69 -12.58
C ILE A 53 -3.02 -17.42 -11.30
N PHE A 54 -2.92 -18.75 -11.26
CA PHE A 54 -3.29 -19.55 -10.09
C PHE A 54 -2.20 -19.62 -9.01
N GLN A 55 -1.09 -18.90 -9.16
CA GLN A 55 0.00 -18.87 -8.19
C GLN A 55 -0.41 -18.41 -6.78
N PRO A 56 -1.22 -17.34 -6.59
CA PRO A 56 -1.61 -16.89 -5.25
C PRO A 56 -2.37 -17.97 -4.47
N PHE A 57 -3.22 -18.74 -5.15
CA PHE A 57 -3.94 -19.87 -4.53
C PHE A 57 -2.98 -20.99 -4.11
N ARG A 58 -1.97 -21.30 -4.93
CA ARG A 58 -0.94 -22.28 -4.56
C ARG A 58 -0.14 -21.84 -3.34
N ASP A 59 0.22 -20.56 -3.28
CA ASP A 59 0.99 -20.01 -2.15
C ASP A 59 0.16 -20.04 -0.86
N ALA A 60 -1.14 -19.72 -0.93
CA ALA A 60 -2.07 -19.88 0.19
C ALA A 60 -2.15 -21.35 0.65
N ILE A 61 -2.38 -22.30 -0.26
CA ILE A 61 -2.44 -23.74 0.07
C ILE A 61 -1.10 -24.21 0.66
N LYS A 62 0.04 -23.74 0.13
CA LYS A 62 1.37 -24.07 0.65
C LYS A 62 1.52 -23.62 2.10
N LEU A 63 1.13 -22.38 2.41
CA LEU A 63 1.18 -21.87 3.78
C LEU A 63 0.27 -22.68 4.69
N PHE A 64 -0.96 -23.00 4.27
CA PHE A 64 -1.85 -23.88 5.02
C PHE A 64 -1.41 -25.34 5.08
N ARG A 65 -0.41 -25.81 4.34
CA ARG A 65 0.09 -27.20 4.49
C ARG A 65 1.39 -27.30 5.27
N LYS A 66 1.97 -26.17 5.66
CA LYS A 66 3.25 -26.13 6.38
C LYS A 66 3.06 -26.62 7.82
N GLU A 67 3.98 -27.47 8.27
CA GLU A 67 4.03 -27.96 9.64
C GLU A 67 4.40 -26.84 10.62
N VAL A 68 3.88 -26.95 11.84
CA VAL A 68 4.20 -26.04 12.94
C VAL A 68 5.45 -26.59 13.62
N PHE A 69 6.58 -25.89 13.48
CA PHE A 69 7.74 -26.15 14.33
C PHE A 69 7.52 -25.42 15.66
N ILE A 70 8.03 -25.93 16.77
CA ILE A 70 7.96 -25.22 18.05
C ILE A 70 9.40 -24.86 18.42
N VAL A 71 9.67 -23.57 18.61
CA VAL A 71 10.99 -23.08 19.03
C VAL A 71 11.09 -23.18 20.55
N TYR A 72 11.97 -24.05 21.05
CA TYR A 72 12.11 -24.32 22.49
C TYR A 72 13.02 -23.32 23.23
N LYS A 73 13.83 -22.52 22.51
CA LYS A 73 14.75 -21.55 23.12
C LYS A 73 14.90 -20.32 22.21
N SER A 74 14.43 -19.17 22.66
CA SER A 74 14.59 -17.88 21.96
C SER A 74 15.30 -16.86 22.87
N ARG A 75 16.17 -16.02 22.29
CA ARG A 75 16.86 -14.93 23.03
C ARG A 75 15.99 -13.67 23.03
N HIS A 76 14.98 -13.63 23.90
CA HIS A 76 13.94 -12.59 23.92
C HIS A 76 14.45 -11.13 23.90
N TYR A 77 15.57 -10.82 24.54
CA TYR A 77 16.12 -9.45 24.58
C TYR A 77 16.40 -8.85 23.20
N ILE A 78 16.95 -9.66 22.29
CA ILE A 78 17.29 -9.20 20.93
C ILE A 78 16.00 -8.80 20.21
N TYR A 79 14.97 -9.63 20.25
CA TYR A 79 13.67 -9.36 19.62
C TYR A 79 13.00 -8.08 20.13
N TYR A 80 13.08 -7.81 21.44
CA TYR A 80 12.51 -6.58 22.00
C TYR A 80 13.20 -5.33 21.47
N ILE A 81 14.53 -5.34 21.31
CA ILE A 81 15.25 -4.21 20.72
C ILE A 81 14.79 -3.95 19.29
N TRP A 82 14.65 -5.01 18.49
CA TRP A 82 14.20 -4.91 17.11
C TRP A 82 12.77 -4.36 17.01
N ALA A 83 11.86 -4.86 17.84
CA ALA A 83 10.48 -4.37 17.90
C ALA A 83 10.42 -2.89 18.31
N VAL A 84 11.23 -2.46 19.29
CA VAL A 84 11.27 -1.05 19.69
C VAL A 84 11.82 -0.17 18.57
N ARG A 85 12.83 -0.62 17.83
CA ARG A 85 13.37 0.12 16.68
C ARG A 85 12.33 0.25 15.56
N SER A 86 11.63 -0.82 15.22
CA SER A 86 10.59 -0.78 14.19
C SER A 86 9.44 0.15 14.55
N ILE A 87 8.97 0.08 15.80
CA ILE A 87 7.91 0.97 16.32
C ILE A 87 8.39 2.43 16.32
N SER A 88 9.65 2.69 16.69
CA SER A 88 10.19 4.05 16.65
C SER A 88 10.25 4.64 15.24
N GLN A 89 10.53 3.79 14.25
CA GLN A 89 10.57 4.17 12.84
C GLN A 89 9.18 4.52 12.31
N THR A 90 8.19 3.65 12.53
CA THR A 90 6.81 3.89 12.06
C THR A 90 6.21 5.14 12.71
N LEU A 91 6.31 5.29 14.04
CA LEU A 91 5.82 6.49 14.73
C LEU A 91 6.46 7.79 14.21
N SER A 92 7.76 7.74 13.90
CA SER A 92 8.47 8.91 13.36
C SER A 92 7.96 9.33 11.98
N TYR A 93 7.50 8.39 11.15
CA TYR A 93 6.95 8.67 9.82
C TYR A 93 5.46 9.04 9.89
N GLU A 94 4.68 8.42 10.77
CA GLU A 94 3.27 8.77 11.01
C GLU A 94 3.10 10.24 11.43
N VAL A 95 3.91 10.71 12.40
CA VAL A 95 3.85 12.12 12.86
C VAL A 95 4.12 13.08 11.70
N ARG A 96 5.07 12.76 10.82
CA ARG A 96 5.39 13.61 9.66
C ARG A 96 4.29 13.57 8.59
N LEU A 97 3.63 12.42 8.40
CA LEU A 97 2.49 12.29 7.51
C LEU A 97 1.31 13.16 7.98
N ILE A 98 1.03 13.15 9.29
CA ILE A 98 0.01 14.02 9.91
C ILE A 98 0.33 15.49 9.68
N MET A 99 1.59 15.90 9.84
CA MET A 99 2.00 17.28 9.58
C MET A 99 1.79 17.71 8.12
N ILE A 100 2.02 16.81 7.16
CA ILE A 100 1.76 17.08 5.72
C ILE A 100 0.26 17.28 5.47
N PHE A 101 -0.59 16.41 6.03
CA PHE A 101 -2.04 16.58 5.94
C PHE A 101 -2.52 17.86 6.62
N LEU A 102 -1.91 18.24 7.75
CA LEU A 102 -2.23 19.50 8.43
C LEU A 102 -1.92 20.71 7.54
N VAL A 103 -0.76 20.73 6.87
CA VAL A 103 -0.43 21.80 5.91
C VAL A 103 -1.47 21.85 4.78
N LEU A 104 -1.89 20.71 4.22
CA LEU A 104 -2.94 20.67 3.20
C LEU A 104 -4.29 21.21 3.70
N ILE A 105 -4.65 20.92 4.95
CA ILE A 105 -5.88 21.42 5.58
C ILE A 105 -5.78 22.92 5.82
N ILE A 106 -4.66 23.43 6.34
CA ILE A 106 -4.44 24.86 6.56
C ILE A 106 -4.54 25.62 5.24
N LEU A 107 -3.96 25.09 4.16
CA LEU A 107 -4.03 25.73 2.84
C LEU A 107 -5.46 25.85 2.30
N ARG A 108 -6.36 24.93 2.68
CA ARG A 108 -7.72 24.83 2.10
C ARG A 108 -8.85 25.29 3.02
N GLU A 109 -8.59 25.43 4.32
CA GLU A 109 -9.54 25.77 5.39
C GLU A 109 -10.79 24.86 5.48
N ARG A 110 -10.82 23.73 4.76
CA ARG A 110 -11.92 22.75 4.75
C ARG A 110 -11.36 21.33 4.82
N TYR A 111 -12.18 20.38 5.28
CA TYR A 111 -11.76 18.99 5.53
C TYR A 111 -12.20 17.95 4.48
N SER A 112 -13.25 18.19 3.68
CA SER A 112 -13.75 17.22 2.69
C SER A 112 -12.76 16.90 1.54
N PHE A 113 -12.57 15.64 1.16
CA PHE A 113 -11.70 15.30 0.00
C PHE A 113 -12.19 15.90 -1.33
N LEU A 114 -13.51 16.08 -1.48
CA LEU A 114 -14.12 16.58 -2.70
C LEU A 114 -13.81 18.06 -2.96
N ASP A 115 -13.66 18.88 -1.91
CA ASP A 115 -13.31 20.28 -2.12
C ASP A 115 -11.83 20.45 -2.53
N PHE A 116 -10.93 19.52 -2.14
CA PHE A 116 -9.55 19.52 -2.66
C PHE A 116 -9.53 19.42 -4.19
N LEU A 117 -10.42 18.63 -4.79
CA LEU A 117 -10.49 18.44 -6.25
C LEU A 117 -10.96 19.69 -6.99
N LYS A 118 -11.76 20.57 -6.36
CA LYS A 118 -12.32 21.79 -6.99
C LYS A 118 -11.39 22.99 -6.90
N TRP A 119 -10.58 23.03 -5.84
CA TRP A 119 -9.80 24.20 -5.45
C TRP A 119 -8.48 24.37 -6.24
N GLN A 120 -8.11 23.35 -7.02
CA GLN A 120 -6.91 23.28 -7.86
C GLN A 120 -6.78 24.38 -8.94
N LEU A 121 -7.86 25.13 -9.23
CA LEU A 121 -7.90 26.07 -10.36
C LEU A 121 -6.99 27.31 -10.18
N TYR A 122 -6.47 27.56 -8.98
CA TYR A 122 -5.54 28.66 -8.72
C TYR A 122 -4.08 28.22 -8.85
N LEU A 123 -3.41 28.69 -9.92
CA LEU A 123 -2.04 28.31 -10.29
C LEU A 123 -1.00 28.55 -9.18
N TRP A 124 -1.20 29.53 -8.30
CA TRP A 124 -0.22 29.85 -7.24
C TRP A 124 -0.12 28.77 -6.16
N TYR A 125 -1.20 28.05 -5.88
CA TYR A 125 -1.19 26.96 -4.90
C TYR A 125 -0.47 25.71 -5.41
N LEU A 126 -0.42 25.49 -6.73
CA LEU A 126 0.26 24.36 -7.34
C LEU A 126 1.75 24.35 -7.00
N PHE A 127 2.40 25.52 -7.03
CA PHE A 127 3.83 25.64 -6.72
C PHE A 127 4.15 25.20 -5.29
N MET A 128 3.25 25.46 -4.33
CA MET A 128 3.42 25.04 -2.93
C MET A 128 3.10 23.54 -2.71
N VAL A 129 2.21 22.97 -3.51
CA VAL A 129 1.77 21.56 -3.37
C VAL A 129 2.75 20.57 -4.02
N ILE A 130 3.47 20.95 -5.08
CA ILE A 130 4.48 20.08 -5.74
C ILE A 130 5.57 19.60 -4.76
N PRO A 131 6.28 20.46 -4.00
CA PRO A 131 7.29 19.99 -3.06
C PRO A 131 6.67 19.14 -1.94
N LEU A 132 5.46 19.48 -1.51
CA LEU A 132 4.73 18.72 -0.50
C LEU A 132 4.38 17.30 -0.98
N PHE A 133 4.01 17.16 -2.26
CA PHE A 133 3.72 15.86 -2.87
C PHE A 133 4.97 14.99 -2.99
N LEU A 134 6.12 15.56 -3.36
CA LEU A 134 7.37 14.80 -3.41
C LEU A 134 7.75 14.25 -2.04
N VAL A 135 7.65 15.09 -0.99
CA VAL A 135 7.88 14.63 0.39
C VAL A 135 6.85 13.57 0.78
N PHE A 136 5.58 13.75 0.43
CA PHE A 136 4.51 12.78 0.70
C PHE A 136 4.78 11.40 0.09
N VAL A 137 5.21 11.33 -1.17
CA VAL A 137 5.55 10.06 -1.84
C VAL A 137 6.72 9.37 -1.14
N LEU A 138 7.78 10.12 -0.81
CA LEU A 138 8.93 9.56 -0.07
C LEU A 138 8.53 9.05 1.32
N ARG A 139 7.57 9.70 1.99
CA ARG A 139 7.05 9.26 3.29
C ARG A 139 6.21 8.00 3.18
N ILE A 140 5.37 7.89 2.15
CA ILE A 140 4.58 6.66 1.93
C ILE A 140 5.49 5.45 1.69
N ILE A 141 6.58 5.60 0.93
CA ILE A 141 7.55 4.51 0.75
C ILE A 141 8.18 4.10 2.08
N ALA A 142 8.50 5.08 2.94
CA ALA A 142 9.09 4.84 4.25
C ALA A 142 8.12 4.19 5.25
N GLU A 143 6.83 4.59 5.23
CA GLU A 143 5.78 4.01 6.08
C GLU A 143 5.52 2.54 5.73
N LEU A 144 5.56 2.22 4.43
CA LEU A 144 5.37 0.87 3.93
C LEU A 144 6.57 -0.05 4.21
N ASN A 145 7.66 0.46 4.82
CA ASN A 145 8.91 -0.27 5.05
C ASN A 145 9.39 -1.03 3.79
N ARG A 146 9.20 -0.45 2.60
CA ARG A 146 9.65 -1.06 1.35
C ARG A 146 11.04 -0.57 0.99
N THR A 147 11.80 -1.41 0.30
CA THR A 147 13.10 -1.04 -0.27
C THR A 147 12.98 0.28 -1.03
N PRO A 148 13.82 1.28 -0.76
CA PRO A 148 15.10 1.21 -0.04
C PRO A 148 15.05 1.45 1.48
N MET A 149 13.89 1.75 2.08
CA MET A 149 13.77 2.15 3.50
C MET A 149 13.48 0.97 4.44
N ASP A 150 13.83 -0.23 4.00
CA ASP A 150 13.50 -1.50 4.66
C ASP A 150 14.62 -1.99 5.60
N PHE A 151 15.01 -1.13 6.55
CA PHE A 151 16.09 -1.46 7.50
C PHE A 151 15.67 -2.51 8.53
N VAL A 152 14.38 -2.51 8.89
CA VAL A 152 13.85 -3.42 9.90
C VAL A 152 13.75 -4.84 9.35
N GLU A 153 13.26 -5.03 8.12
CA GLU A 153 13.15 -6.38 7.53
C GLU A 153 14.51 -6.87 7.02
N GLY A 154 15.32 -6.01 6.39
CA GLY A 154 16.64 -6.40 5.90
C GLY A 154 17.59 -6.91 6.99
N GLU A 155 17.53 -6.33 8.19
CA GLU A 155 18.32 -6.81 9.34
C GLU A 155 17.68 -8.05 10.02
N SER A 156 16.35 -8.20 9.95
CA SER A 156 15.63 -9.38 10.48
C SER A 156 15.79 -10.62 9.59
N GLU A 157 16.00 -10.46 8.28
CA GLU A 157 16.34 -11.55 7.36
C GLU A 157 17.72 -12.15 7.67
N LEU A 158 18.70 -11.31 8.04
CA LEU A 158 20.05 -11.75 8.43
C LEU A 158 20.05 -12.46 9.79
N VAL A 159 19.20 -12.02 10.71
CA VAL A 159 19.02 -12.62 12.04
C VAL A 159 17.59 -13.18 12.10
N SER A 160 17.34 -14.20 11.27
CA SER A 160 16.08 -14.89 10.89
C SER A 160 14.96 -15.17 11.92
N GLY A 161 14.77 -14.35 12.95
CA GLY A 161 13.88 -14.63 14.07
C GLY A 161 12.40 -14.54 13.73
N PHE A 162 11.97 -13.54 12.94
CA PHE A 162 10.55 -13.29 12.67
C PHE A 162 9.93 -14.36 11.76
N ASN A 163 10.58 -14.69 10.63
CA ASN A 163 10.08 -15.69 9.68
C ASN A 163 10.16 -17.15 10.18
N VAL A 164 10.94 -17.40 11.24
CA VAL A 164 11.06 -18.74 11.86
C VAL A 164 10.01 -18.95 12.96
N GLU A 165 9.52 -17.89 13.61
CA GLU A 165 8.55 -17.98 14.71
C GLU A 165 7.08 -17.86 14.25
N TYR A 166 6.78 -17.11 13.18
CA TYR A 166 5.42 -17.00 12.67
C TYR A 166 5.06 -18.20 11.77
N PHE A 167 4.37 -19.18 12.35
CA PHE A 167 3.96 -20.40 11.64
C PHE A 167 2.73 -20.19 10.74
N ARG A 168 2.74 -20.90 9.60
CA ARG A 168 1.58 -21.26 8.77
C ARG A 168 0.67 -20.08 8.43
N GLY A 169 -0.43 -19.92 9.17
CA GLY A 169 -1.45 -18.89 8.95
C GLY A 169 -1.11 -17.52 9.54
N GLY A 170 -0.30 -17.46 10.61
CA GLY A 170 0.13 -16.18 11.19
C GLY A 170 0.98 -15.37 10.22
N PHE A 171 1.89 -16.06 9.51
CA PHE A 171 2.65 -15.48 8.40
C PHE A 171 1.73 -14.97 7.28
N ALA A 172 0.71 -15.75 6.89
CA ALA A 172 -0.23 -15.34 5.85
C ALA A 172 -0.98 -14.04 6.21
N LEU A 173 -1.36 -13.86 7.48
CA LEU A 173 -2.02 -12.64 7.95
C LEU A 173 -1.12 -11.41 7.88
N ILE A 174 0.17 -11.57 8.21
CA ILE A 174 1.16 -10.48 8.10
C ILE A 174 1.29 -10.03 6.64
N PHE A 175 1.41 -10.97 5.70
CA PHE A 175 1.44 -10.64 4.26
C PHE A 175 0.16 -9.97 3.79
N ILE A 176 -1.01 -10.47 4.19
CA ILE A 176 -2.28 -9.85 3.79
C ILE A 176 -2.38 -8.43 4.34
N ALA A 177 -1.92 -8.19 5.57
CA ALA A 177 -1.92 -6.86 6.18
C ALA A 177 -0.95 -5.89 5.47
N GLU A 178 0.29 -6.32 5.21
CA GLU A 178 1.31 -5.50 4.53
C GLU A 178 0.87 -5.11 3.12
N TYR A 179 0.38 -6.06 2.32
CA TYR A 179 -0.11 -5.76 0.98
C TYR A 179 -1.44 -5.00 1.00
N GLY A 180 -2.27 -5.18 2.04
CA GLY A 180 -3.49 -4.39 2.25
C GLY A 180 -3.18 -2.91 2.48
N ILE A 181 -2.20 -2.61 3.32
CA ILE A 181 -1.78 -1.23 3.59
C ILE A 181 -1.10 -0.60 2.36
N ILE A 182 -0.38 -1.38 1.55
CA ILE A 182 0.15 -0.92 0.25
C ILE A 182 -0.98 -0.47 -0.68
N ILE A 183 -2.07 -1.25 -0.81
CA ILE A 183 -3.20 -0.88 -1.68
C ILE A 183 -3.83 0.43 -1.21
N PHE A 184 -4.04 0.59 0.11
CA PHE A 184 -4.61 1.80 0.68
C PHE A 184 -3.75 3.04 0.39
N PHE A 185 -2.44 2.99 0.64
CA PHE A 185 -1.56 4.12 0.38
C PHE A 185 -1.38 4.42 -1.11
N ARG A 186 -1.39 3.41 -2.00
CA ARG A 186 -1.38 3.63 -3.45
C ARG A 186 -2.62 4.41 -3.92
N TYR A 187 -3.79 4.13 -3.36
CA TYR A 187 -4.99 4.90 -3.65
C TYR A 187 -4.82 6.38 -3.25
N LEU A 188 -4.28 6.65 -2.06
CA LEU A 188 -4.01 8.02 -1.61
C LEU A 188 -3.05 8.77 -2.56
N VAL A 189 -1.95 8.14 -2.98
CA VAL A 189 -1.01 8.74 -3.94
C VAL A 189 -1.71 9.08 -5.26
N VAL A 190 -2.54 8.18 -5.78
CA VAL A 190 -3.27 8.41 -7.04
C VAL A 190 -4.22 9.60 -6.92
N VAL A 191 -4.95 9.73 -5.81
CA VAL A 191 -5.82 10.88 -5.57
C VAL A 191 -5.02 12.18 -5.57
N PHE A 192 -3.90 12.24 -4.85
CA PHE A 192 -3.02 13.42 -4.83
C PHE A 192 -2.35 13.70 -6.18
N PHE A 193 -2.03 12.67 -6.96
CA PHE A 193 -1.46 12.83 -8.28
C PHE A 193 -2.48 13.37 -9.30
N ILE A 194 -3.72 12.88 -9.28
CA ILE A 194 -4.82 13.41 -10.10
C ILE A 194 -5.09 14.87 -9.77
N ILE A 195 -5.03 15.22 -8.47
CA ILE A 195 -5.12 16.61 -8.00
C ILE A 195 -4.06 17.46 -8.73
N ILE A 196 -2.79 17.06 -8.70
CA ILE A 196 -1.69 17.80 -9.33
C ILE A 196 -1.85 17.95 -10.85
N ILE A 197 -2.15 16.87 -11.57
CA ILE A 197 -2.33 16.87 -13.03
C ILE A 197 -3.37 17.91 -13.46
N ARG A 198 -4.51 17.97 -12.75
CA ARG A 198 -5.58 18.94 -13.06
C ARG A 198 -5.16 20.39 -12.84
N GLY A 199 -4.14 20.64 -12.01
CA GLY A 199 -3.61 21.99 -11.78
C GLY A 199 -2.50 22.40 -12.74
N ILE A 200 -1.71 21.44 -13.23
CA ILE A 200 -0.62 21.71 -14.19
C ILE A 200 -1.16 21.91 -15.60
N LEU A 201 -2.08 21.06 -16.05
CA LEU A 201 -2.48 21.03 -17.45
C LEU A 201 -3.56 22.07 -17.76
N PRO A 202 -3.31 23.02 -18.69
CA PRO A 202 -4.36 23.88 -19.21
C PRO A 202 -5.40 23.04 -19.96
N ARG A 203 -6.65 23.50 -20.01
CA ARG A 203 -7.69 22.84 -20.80
C ARG A 203 -7.35 22.94 -22.28
N ILE A 204 -7.03 21.80 -22.90
CA ILE A 204 -6.78 21.71 -24.34
C ILE A 204 -8.12 21.80 -25.08
N ARG A 205 -8.18 22.60 -26.15
CA ARG A 205 -9.37 22.63 -27.03
C ARG A 205 -9.48 21.34 -27.83
N TYR A 206 -10.71 20.93 -28.15
CA TYR A 206 -10.96 19.68 -28.86
C TYR A 206 -10.23 19.62 -30.21
N ASP A 207 -10.08 20.76 -30.90
CA ASP A 207 -9.33 20.86 -32.16
C ASP A 207 -7.85 20.53 -31.96
N GLU A 208 -7.21 21.10 -30.92
CA GLU A 208 -5.80 20.85 -30.57
C GLU A 208 -5.56 19.39 -30.13
N LEU A 209 -6.58 18.74 -29.54
CA LEU A 209 -6.51 17.34 -29.12
C LEU A 209 -6.43 16.38 -30.33
N ILE A 210 -7.17 16.66 -31.40
CA ILE A 210 -7.19 15.82 -32.61
C ILE A 210 -5.83 15.86 -33.33
N TYR A 211 -5.10 16.97 -33.27
CA TYR A 211 -3.75 17.09 -33.83
C TYR A 211 -2.66 16.39 -33.00
N LEU A 212 -2.95 16.02 -31.74
CA LEU A 212 -1.98 15.41 -30.82
C LEU A 212 -1.96 13.87 -30.88
N CYS A 213 -2.98 13.26 -31.50
CA CYS A 213 -3.06 11.83 -31.79
C CYS A 213 -2.36 11.50 -33.12
#